data_AF-A0A924XB33-F1
#
_entry.id   AF-A0A924XB33-F1
#
_cell.length_a   1.000
_cell.length_b   1.000
_cell.length_c   1.000
_cell.angle_alpha   90.00
_cell.angle_beta   90.00
_cell.angle_gamma   90.00
#
_symmetry.space_group_name_H-M   'P 1'
#
loop_
_entity.id
_entity.type
_entity.pdbx_description
1 polymer ?
#
loop_
_entity_poly.entity_id
_entity_poly.type
_entity_poly.pdbx_seq_one_letter_code
_entity_poly.pdbx_strand_id
1 'polypeptide(L)'
;MPEPLARMSPSELAQLSDEQLEESLISYVSEIVCAAPNEIEALAAFPEAIQNWYPTAVLDIEVLNGGFNQFFFNSSSAYAEMLPDACRKVGIPEVGALVAEGTRLLTKHADALHAAEKAGTIDAFFATYIDAPFEHLDDQYAAREDEWHQCRVGYLRSVLDTLAHPR
;
A
#
# COMPACT_ATOMS: atom_id res chain seq x y z
N MET A 1 -20.46 10.54 9.58
CA MET A 1 -19.52 9.50 9.12
C MET A 1 -20.29 8.52 8.26
N PRO A 2 -19.74 8.08 7.12
CA PRO A 2 -20.30 6.91 6.43
C PRO A 2 -20.34 5.72 7.41
N GLU A 3 -21.27 4.78 7.21
CA GLU A 3 -21.25 3.56 8.01
C GLU A 3 -19.88 2.86 7.84
N PRO A 4 -19.30 2.30 8.91
CA PRO A 4 -18.09 1.50 8.78
C PRO A 4 -18.34 0.37 7.78
N LEU A 5 -17.47 0.18 6.79
CA LEU A 5 -17.61 -0.89 5.80
C LEU A 5 -17.82 -2.27 6.44
N ALA A 6 -17.29 -2.49 7.64
CA ALA A 6 -17.54 -3.69 8.46
C ALA A 6 -19.02 -3.96 8.77
N ARG A 7 -19.92 -3.01 8.51
CA ARG A 7 -21.37 -3.14 8.72
C ARG A 7 -22.15 -3.30 7.41
N MET A 8 -21.52 -3.06 6.26
CA MET A 8 -22.16 -3.20 4.96
C MET A 8 -22.21 -4.66 4.53
N SER A 9 -23.36 -5.09 4.06
CA SER A 9 -23.54 -6.36 3.37
C SER A 9 -22.82 -6.36 2.02
N PRO A 10 -22.49 -7.54 1.47
CA PRO A 10 -21.91 -7.61 0.12
C PRO A 10 -22.77 -6.93 -0.95
N SER A 11 -24.10 -6.98 -0.81
CA SER A 11 -25.02 -6.28 -1.71
C SER A 11 -24.92 -4.76 -1.63
N GLU A 12 -24.62 -4.20 -0.46
CA GLU A 12 -24.41 -2.76 -0.29
C GLU A 12 -23.05 -2.33 -0.84
N LEU A 13 -22.00 -3.14 -0.62
CA LEU A 13 -20.68 -2.92 -1.22
C LEU A 13 -20.73 -2.96 -2.76
N ALA A 14 -21.55 -3.85 -3.33
CA ALA A 14 -21.72 -3.96 -4.77
C ALA A 14 -22.36 -2.72 -5.43
N GLN A 15 -23.05 -1.84 -4.66
CA GLN A 15 -23.63 -0.60 -5.19
C GLN A 15 -22.67 0.58 -5.16
N LEU A 16 -21.55 0.48 -4.43
CA LEU A 16 -20.52 1.52 -4.42
C LEU A 16 -19.85 1.59 -5.79
N SER A 17 -19.47 2.80 -6.23
CA SER A 17 -18.50 2.94 -7.32
C SER A 17 -17.13 2.38 -6.92
N ASP A 18 -16.26 2.17 -7.89
CA ASP A 18 -14.90 1.64 -7.67
C ASP A 18 -14.09 2.52 -6.72
N GLU A 19 -14.13 3.84 -6.95
CA GLU A 19 -13.50 4.86 -6.10
C GLU A 19 -14.07 4.82 -4.67
N GLN A 20 -15.40 4.83 -4.53
CA GLN A 20 -16.04 4.79 -3.21
C GLN A 20 -15.71 3.51 -2.43
N LEU A 21 -15.61 2.37 -3.12
CA LEU A 21 -15.25 1.09 -2.50
C LEU A 21 -13.82 1.14 -1.97
N GLU A 22 -12.86 1.54 -2.80
CA GLU A 22 -11.44 1.59 -2.44
C GLU A 22 -11.19 2.65 -1.34
N GLU A 23 -11.68 3.89 -1.49
CA GLU A 23 -11.50 4.96 -0.50
C GLU A 23 -12.07 4.59 0.87
N SER A 24 -13.29 4.03 0.89
CA SER A 24 -13.92 3.63 2.14
C SER A 24 -13.11 2.52 2.83
N LEU A 25 -12.53 1.62 2.05
CA LEU A 25 -11.79 0.46 2.56
C LEU A 25 -10.42 0.85 3.05
N ILE A 26 -9.73 1.76 2.35
CA ILE A 26 -8.50 2.38 2.80
C ILE A 26 -8.78 3.07 4.14
N SER A 27 -9.78 3.97 4.18
CA SER A 27 -10.10 4.72 5.40
C SER A 27 -10.39 3.81 6.59
N TYR A 28 -11.17 2.74 6.39
CA TYR A 28 -11.52 1.81 7.46
C TYR A 28 -10.32 1.00 7.97
N VAL A 29 -9.52 0.43 7.06
CA VAL A 29 -8.37 -0.39 7.44
C VAL A 29 -7.29 0.48 8.07
N SER A 30 -7.00 1.66 7.50
CA SER A 30 -6.02 2.61 8.04
C SER A 30 -6.38 3.09 9.44
N GLU A 31 -7.66 3.37 9.74
CA GLU A 31 -8.09 3.77 11.09
C GLU A 31 -7.71 2.73 12.14
N ILE A 32 -7.85 1.44 11.83
CA ILE A 32 -7.54 0.34 12.74
C ILE A 32 -6.03 0.09 12.81
N VAL A 33 -5.39 -0.03 11.64
CA VAL A 33 -3.98 -0.39 11.53
C VAL A 33 -3.07 0.69 12.11
N CYS A 34 -3.30 1.97 11.79
CA CYS A 34 -2.48 3.08 12.30
C CYS A 34 -2.70 3.37 13.78
N ALA A 35 -3.84 2.96 14.36
CA ALA A 35 -4.08 3.07 15.80
C ALA A 35 -3.42 1.93 16.60
N ALA A 36 -2.98 0.86 15.93
CA ALA A 36 -2.40 -0.29 16.59
C ALA A 36 -0.91 -0.08 16.90
N PRO A 37 -0.39 -0.67 18.00
CA PRO A 37 1.04 -0.66 18.28
C PRO A 37 1.89 -1.41 17.23
N ASN A 38 1.27 -2.34 16.50
CA ASN A 38 1.92 -3.13 15.46
C ASN A 38 0.96 -3.26 14.26
N GLU A 39 1.30 -2.59 13.17
CA GLU A 39 0.48 -2.52 11.97
C GLU A 39 0.31 -3.89 11.28
N ILE A 40 1.34 -4.73 11.29
CA ILE A 40 1.32 -6.06 10.66
C ILE A 40 0.41 -7.01 11.44
N GLU A 41 0.52 -7.00 12.77
CA GLU A 41 -0.35 -7.81 13.64
C GLU A 41 -1.80 -7.37 13.53
N ALA A 42 -2.07 -6.07 13.47
CA ALA A 42 -3.41 -5.53 13.28
C ALA A 42 -4.00 -5.92 11.92
N LEU A 43 -3.21 -5.83 10.84
CA LEU A 43 -3.64 -6.24 9.51
C LEU A 43 -3.98 -7.75 9.48
N ALA A 44 -3.23 -8.59 10.19
CA ALA A 44 -3.46 -10.03 10.24
C ALA A 44 -4.83 -10.44 10.84
N ALA A 45 -5.52 -9.53 11.55
CA ALA A 45 -6.87 -9.76 12.05
C ALA A 45 -7.97 -9.60 10.98
N PHE A 46 -7.66 -8.96 9.85
CA PHE A 46 -8.59 -8.77 8.74
C PHE A 46 -8.75 -10.05 7.90
N PRO A 47 -9.82 -10.18 7.10
CA PRO A 47 -9.93 -11.23 6.09
C PRO A 47 -8.72 -11.26 5.14
N GLU A 48 -8.36 -12.46 4.65
CA GLU A 48 -7.19 -12.64 3.76
C GLU A 48 -7.24 -11.70 2.54
N ALA A 49 -8.43 -11.44 2.00
CA ALA A 49 -8.62 -10.50 0.90
C ALA A 49 -8.04 -9.10 1.23
N ILE A 50 -8.30 -8.59 2.42
CA ILE A 50 -7.82 -7.28 2.86
C ILE A 50 -6.31 -7.33 3.12
N GLN A 51 -5.82 -8.41 3.72
CA GLN A 51 -4.39 -8.59 3.98
C GLN A 51 -3.56 -8.55 2.69
N ASN A 52 -4.11 -9.01 1.57
CA ASN A 52 -3.45 -8.95 0.27
C ASN A 52 -3.65 -7.60 -0.42
N TRP A 53 -4.86 -7.03 -0.37
CA TRP A 53 -5.16 -5.79 -1.09
C TRP A 53 -4.58 -4.54 -0.40
N TYR A 54 -4.74 -4.40 0.91
CA TYR A 54 -4.41 -3.16 1.63
C TYR A 54 -2.94 -2.74 1.49
N PRO A 55 -1.94 -3.63 1.63
CA PRO A 55 -0.55 -3.28 1.35
C PRO A 55 -0.32 -2.71 -0.06
N THR A 56 -1.04 -3.23 -1.07
CA THR A 56 -0.91 -2.76 -2.46
C THR A 56 -1.53 -1.38 -2.67
N ALA A 57 -2.59 -1.05 -1.93
CA ALA A 57 -3.19 0.29 -1.94
C ALA A 57 -2.29 1.31 -1.21
N VAL A 58 -1.70 0.93 -0.07
CA VAL A 58 -0.71 1.78 0.62
C VAL A 58 0.50 2.05 -0.25
N LEU A 59 1.03 1.02 -0.94
CA LEU A 59 2.13 1.20 -1.89
C LEU A 59 1.80 2.22 -2.98
N ASP A 60 0.60 2.12 -3.57
CA ASP A 60 0.13 3.04 -4.62
C ASP A 60 0.07 4.49 -4.13
N ILE A 61 -0.52 4.72 -2.95
CA ILE A 61 -0.60 6.05 -2.32
C ILE A 61 0.81 6.64 -2.13
N GLU A 62 1.77 5.85 -1.64
CA GLU A 62 3.11 6.34 -1.36
C GLU A 62 3.89 6.60 -2.65
N VAL A 63 3.84 5.67 -3.60
CA VAL A 63 4.59 5.77 -4.87
C VAL A 63 4.06 6.91 -5.73
N LEU A 64 2.74 7.09 -5.82
CA LEU A 64 2.16 8.20 -6.61
C LEU A 64 2.31 9.57 -5.94
N ASN A 65 2.60 9.62 -4.63
CA ASN A 65 2.81 10.87 -3.90
C ASN A 65 4.28 11.28 -3.81
N GLY A 66 5.19 10.33 -3.58
CA GLY A 66 6.63 10.61 -3.40
C GLY A 66 7.55 9.47 -3.87
N GLY A 67 7.05 8.56 -4.68
CA GLY A 67 7.82 7.44 -5.21
C GLY A 67 8.15 6.37 -4.17
N PHE A 68 8.91 5.38 -4.62
CA PHE A 68 9.46 4.33 -3.77
C PHE A 68 10.33 4.89 -2.65
N ASN A 69 10.93 6.07 -2.83
CA ASN A 69 11.66 6.74 -1.76
C ASN A 69 10.76 7.05 -0.56
N GLN A 70 9.58 7.62 -0.80
CA GLN A 70 8.60 7.88 0.26
C GLN A 70 8.07 6.58 0.87
N PHE A 71 7.80 5.56 0.05
CA PHE A 71 7.39 4.23 0.55
C PHE A 71 8.42 3.62 1.50
N PHE A 72 9.71 3.67 1.18
CA PHE A 72 10.77 3.11 2.02
C PHE A 72 11.14 3.98 3.22
N PHE A 73 10.89 5.29 3.17
CA PHE A 73 11.12 6.21 4.28
C PHE A 73 10.00 6.19 5.32
N ASN A 74 8.75 6.00 4.88
CA ASN A 74 7.59 5.96 5.77
C ASN A 74 7.43 4.58 6.46
N SER A 75 6.53 4.53 7.45
CA SER A 75 6.16 3.27 8.12
C SER A 75 5.61 2.21 7.17
N SER A 76 5.10 2.63 6.01
CA SER A 76 4.64 1.80 4.89
C SER A 76 5.66 0.74 4.44
N SER A 77 6.96 0.99 4.65
CA SER A 77 8.04 0.02 4.41
C SER A 77 7.88 -1.30 5.19
N ALA A 78 7.10 -1.30 6.28
CA ALA A 78 6.76 -2.51 7.04
C ALA A 78 6.08 -3.59 6.16
N TYR A 79 5.41 -3.20 5.07
CA TYR A 79 4.76 -4.12 4.14
C TYR A 79 5.68 -4.68 3.04
N ALA A 80 6.93 -4.21 2.94
CA ALA A 80 7.83 -4.55 1.83
C ALA A 80 8.03 -6.06 1.64
N GLU A 81 8.11 -6.82 2.73
CA GLU A 81 8.33 -8.28 2.68
C GLU A 81 7.11 -9.05 2.14
N MET A 82 5.89 -8.60 2.46
CA MET A 82 4.66 -9.29 2.04
C MET A 82 4.15 -8.85 0.66
N LEU A 83 4.54 -7.65 0.20
CA LEU A 83 4.09 -7.05 -1.05
C LEU A 83 4.28 -7.95 -2.29
N PRO A 84 5.39 -8.67 -2.49
CA PRO A 84 5.54 -9.54 -3.67
C PRO A 84 4.49 -10.66 -3.76
N ASP A 85 4.06 -11.24 -2.64
CA ASP A 85 3.01 -12.26 -2.63
C ASP A 85 1.62 -11.63 -2.75
N ALA A 86 1.38 -10.55 -2.01
CA ALA A 86 0.15 -9.76 -2.08
C ALA A 86 -0.15 -9.28 -3.52
N CYS A 87 0.84 -8.68 -4.19
CA CYS A 87 0.74 -8.23 -5.58
C CYS A 87 0.38 -9.37 -6.53
N ARG A 88 0.95 -10.56 -6.34
CA ARG A 88 0.62 -11.74 -7.16
C ARG A 88 -0.84 -12.16 -6.99
N LYS A 89 -1.36 -12.14 -5.77
CA LYS A 89 -2.76 -12.50 -5.47
C LYS A 89 -3.76 -11.47 -5.99
N VAL A 90 -3.38 -10.19 -5.98
CA VAL A 90 -4.19 -9.08 -6.50
C VAL A 90 -4.13 -8.99 -8.03
N GLY A 91 -3.18 -9.66 -8.68
CA GLY A 91 -3.05 -9.71 -10.13
C GLY A 91 -2.11 -8.67 -10.73
N ILE A 92 -1.18 -8.13 -9.93
CA ILE A 92 -0.16 -7.14 -10.32
C ILE A 92 1.27 -7.63 -10.02
N PRO A 93 1.68 -8.84 -10.44
CA PRO A 93 2.97 -9.41 -10.05
C PRO A 93 4.18 -8.56 -10.47
N GLU A 94 4.07 -7.76 -11.52
CA GLU A 94 5.10 -6.80 -11.94
C GLU A 94 5.35 -5.72 -10.89
N VAL A 95 4.31 -5.22 -10.22
CA VAL A 95 4.45 -4.29 -9.09
C VAL A 95 5.24 -4.96 -7.95
N GLY A 96 4.95 -6.23 -7.67
CA GLY A 96 5.71 -7.01 -6.69
C GLY A 96 7.19 -7.15 -7.06
N ALA A 97 7.52 -7.24 -8.36
CA ALA A 97 8.89 -7.26 -8.84
C ALA A 97 9.58 -5.89 -8.68
N LEU A 98 8.87 -4.78 -8.92
CA LEU A 98 9.38 -3.43 -8.65
C LEU A 98 9.71 -3.24 -7.16
N VAL A 99 8.82 -3.68 -6.26
CA VAL A 99 9.06 -3.64 -4.81
C VAL A 99 10.32 -4.43 -4.44
N ALA A 100 10.45 -5.66 -4.94
CA ALA A 100 11.61 -6.50 -4.64
C ALA A 100 12.93 -5.87 -5.13
N GLU A 101 12.93 -5.24 -6.31
CA GLU A 101 14.07 -4.49 -6.81
C GLU A 101 14.35 -3.24 -5.97
N GLY A 102 13.31 -2.51 -5.56
CA GLY A 102 13.41 -1.38 -4.63
C GLY A 102 14.04 -1.79 -3.30
N THR A 103 13.62 -2.91 -2.71
CA THR A 103 14.22 -3.45 -1.49
C THR A 103 15.70 -3.79 -1.68
N ARG A 104 16.08 -4.32 -2.86
CA ARG A 104 17.48 -4.58 -3.19
C ARG A 104 18.29 -3.29 -3.30
N LEU A 105 17.75 -2.25 -3.93
CA LEU A 105 18.39 -0.94 -4.02
C LEU A 105 18.52 -0.28 -2.65
N LEU A 106 17.50 -0.40 -1.80
CA LEU A 106 17.50 0.13 -0.42
C LEU A 106 18.73 -0.33 0.36
N THR A 107 19.20 -1.57 0.19
CA THR A 107 20.42 -2.04 0.89
C THR A 107 21.66 -1.17 0.66
N LYS A 108 21.71 -0.44 -0.46
CA LYS A 108 22.79 0.50 -0.81
C LYS A 108 22.55 1.93 -0.31
N HIS A 109 21.31 2.26 0.03
CA HIS A 109 20.86 3.62 0.37
C HIS A 109 20.28 3.74 1.79
N ALA A 110 20.20 2.64 2.55
CA ALA A 110 19.61 2.57 3.87
C ALA A 110 20.25 3.55 4.87
N ASP A 111 21.57 3.75 4.79
CA ASP A 111 22.27 4.70 5.66
C ASP A 111 21.78 6.14 5.46
N ALA A 112 21.48 6.53 4.22
CA ALA A 112 20.97 7.87 3.92
C ALA A 112 19.55 8.08 4.44
N LEU A 113 18.67 7.08 4.25
CA LEU A 113 17.30 7.12 4.78
C LEU A 113 17.31 7.13 6.31
N HIS A 114 18.11 6.27 6.95
CA HIS A 114 18.22 6.23 8.40
C HIS A 114 18.77 7.52 9.01
N ALA A 115 19.76 8.13 8.34
CA ALA A 115 20.27 9.44 8.76
C ALA A 115 19.20 10.53 8.67
N ALA A 116 18.36 10.50 7.63
CA ALA A 116 17.25 11.43 7.46
C ALA A 116 16.13 11.21 8.49
N GLU A 117 15.74 9.97 8.77
CA GLU A 117 14.78 9.61 9.83
C GLU A 117 15.23 10.16 11.19
N LYS A 118 16.52 9.95 11.53
CA LYS A 118 17.11 10.42 12.78
C LYS A 118 17.15 11.95 12.87
N ALA A 119 17.38 12.63 11.75
CA ALA A 119 17.35 14.09 11.70
C ALA A 119 15.94 14.63 11.93
N GLY A 120 14.91 13.93 11.46
CA GLY A 120 13.50 14.28 11.66
C GLY A 120 13.10 15.61 11.02
N THR A 121 13.82 16.05 9.98
CA THR A 121 13.52 17.28 9.24
C THR A 121 13.12 16.99 7.81
N ILE A 122 12.25 17.85 7.26
CA ILE A 122 11.84 17.77 5.86
C ILE A 122 13.02 17.96 4.89
N ASP A 123 13.99 18.80 5.24
CA ASP A 123 15.19 19.01 4.43
C ASP A 123 16.05 17.74 4.34
N ALA A 124 16.17 17.00 5.45
CA ALA A 124 16.90 15.73 5.46
C ALA A 124 16.17 14.66 4.63
N PHE A 125 14.85 14.63 4.69
CA PHE A 125 14.04 13.78 3.80
C PHE A 125 14.26 14.15 2.33
N PHE A 126 14.15 15.42 1.94
CA PHE A 126 14.40 15.84 0.55
C PHE A 126 15.82 15.52 0.07
N ALA A 127 16.82 15.54 0.96
CA ALA A 127 18.18 15.18 0.60
C ALA A 127 18.32 13.71 0.15
N THR A 128 17.40 12.82 0.55
CA THR A 128 17.41 11.41 0.10
C THR A 128 17.10 11.24 -1.40
N TYR A 129 16.52 12.26 -2.04
CA TYR A 129 16.19 12.25 -3.46
C TYR A 129 17.34 12.69 -4.38
N ILE A 130 18.45 13.24 -3.85
CA ILE A 130 19.49 13.91 -4.66
C ILE A 130 20.10 12.98 -5.73
N ASP A 131 20.31 11.70 -5.39
CA ASP A 131 20.85 10.71 -6.32
C ASP A 131 19.76 9.87 -7.00
N ALA A 132 18.50 10.23 -6.78
CA ALA A 132 17.30 9.63 -7.38
C ALA A 132 17.33 8.07 -7.43
N PRO A 133 17.59 7.39 -6.30
CA PRO A 133 17.94 5.97 -6.29
C PRO A 133 16.84 5.05 -6.83
N PHE A 134 15.59 5.51 -6.85
CA PHE A 134 14.43 4.74 -7.27
C PHE A 134 13.70 5.30 -8.50
N GLU A 135 14.19 6.37 -9.13
CA GLU A 135 13.49 7.09 -10.22
C GLU A 135 13.04 6.15 -11.35
N HIS A 136 13.89 5.21 -11.76
CA HIS A 136 13.52 4.24 -12.79
C HIS A 136 12.38 3.29 -12.37
N LEU A 137 12.22 3.00 -11.08
CA LEU A 137 11.10 2.21 -10.57
C LEU A 137 9.82 3.04 -10.53
N ASP A 138 9.93 4.31 -10.12
CA ASP A 138 8.82 5.27 -10.10
C ASP A 138 8.25 5.46 -11.50
N ASP A 139 9.11 5.67 -12.50
CA ASP A 139 8.74 5.80 -13.92
C ASP A 139 7.99 4.56 -14.43
N GLN A 140 8.49 3.36 -14.10
CA GLN A 140 7.86 2.10 -14.50
C GLN A 140 6.51 1.89 -13.84
N TYR A 141 6.37 2.31 -12.58
CA TYR A 141 5.10 2.24 -11.87
C TYR A 141 4.08 3.19 -12.48
N ALA A 142 4.42 4.48 -12.58
CA ALA A 142 3.55 5.54 -13.06
C ALA A 142 3.07 5.31 -14.50
N ALA A 143 3.90 4.70 -15.35
CA ALA A 143 3.53 4.36 -16.73
C ALA A 143 2.32 3.40 -16.85
N ARG A 144 1.95 2.71 -15.76
CA ARG A 144 0.87 1.71 -15.72
C ARG A 144 -0.08 1.92 -14.53
N GLU A 145 -0.12 3.11 -13.93
CA GLU A 145 -0.92 3.39 -12.71
C GLU A 145 -2.41 3.00 -12.86
N ASP A 146 -3.03 3.34 -13.99
CA ASP A 146 -4.43 3.02 -14.27
C ASP A 146 -4.67 1.50 -14.32
N GLU A 147 -3.71 0.74 -14.86
CA GLU A 147 -3.78 -0.71 -14.94
C GLU A 147 -3.69 -1.33 -13.54
N TRP A 148 -2.77 -0.84 -12.70
CA TRP A 148 -2.62 -1.29 -11.33
C TRP A 148 -3.86 -1.05 -10.50
N HIS A 149 -4.43 0.16 -10.60
CA HIS A 149 -5.67 0.51 -9.94
C HIS A 149 -6.83 -0.39 -10.38
N GLN A 150 -7.01 -0.61 -11.69
CA GLN A 150 -8.05 -1.49 -12.22
C GLN A 150 -7.91 -2.94 -11.70
N CYS A 151 -6.68 -3.46 -11.61
CA CYS A 151 -6.44 -4.79 -11.05
C CYS A 151 -6.78 -4.86 -9.55
N ARG A 152 -6.37 -3.87 -8.75
CA ARG A 152 -6.70 -3.81 -7.31
C ARG A 152 -8.20 -3.77 -7.07
N VAL A 153 -8.93 -2.92 -7.79
CA VAL A 153 -10.38 -2.86 -7.66
C VAL A 153 -11.05 -4.12 -8.19
N GLY A 154 -10.60 -4.64 -9.34
CA GLY A 154 -11.08 -5.90 -9.88
C GLY A 154 -10.95 -7.06 -8.89
N TYR A 155 -9.83 -7.12 -8.16
CA TYR A 155 -9.64 -8.08 -7.07
C TYR A 155 -10.71 -7.91 -5.98
N LEU A 156 -10.91 -6.70 -5.44
CA LEU A 156 -11.94 -6.43 -4.43
C LEU A 156 -13.34 -6.85 -4.90
N ARG A 157 -13.70 -6.52 -6.14
CA ARG A 157 -14.99 -6.89 -6.75
C ARG A 157 -15.18 -8.39 -6.84
N SER A 158 -14.12 -9.15 -7.05
CA SER A 158 -14.18 -10.61 -7.12
C SER A 158 -14.35 -11.30 -5.77
N VAL A 159 -14.11 -10.59 -4.65
CA VAL A 159 -14.08 -11.16 -3.30
C VAL A 159 -14.99 -10.42 -2.30
N LEU A 160 -15.98 -9.64 -2.77
CA LEU A 160 -16.87 -8.82 -1.93
C LEU A 160 -17.48 -9.58 -0.75
N ASP A 161 -17.88 -10.84 -0.96
CA ASP A 161 -18.48 -11.69 0.07
C ASP A 161 -17.53 -12.04 1.23
N THR A 162 -16.23 -11.82 1.05
CA THR A 162 -15.18 -12.11 2.02
C THR A 162 -14.60 -10.88 2.71
N LEU A 163 -15.01 -9.67 2.29
CA LEU A 163 -14.46 -8.41 2.84
C LEU A 163 -14.97 -8.08 4.24
N ALA A 164 -15.95 -8.81 4.75
CA ALA A 164 -16.51 -8.58 6.08
C ALA A 164 -15.48 -8.86 7.18
N HIS A 165 -15.06 -7.81 7.88
CA HIS A 165 -14.22 -7.95 9.08
C HIS A 165 -15.00 -8.67 10.19
N PRO A 166 -14.42 -9.69 10.86
CA PRO A 166 -15.06 -10.33 12.01
C PRO A 166 -15.37 -9.29 13.10
N ARG A 167 -16.57 -9.33 13.69
CA ARG A 167 -16.94 -8.44 14.79
C ARG A 167 -16.27 -8.83 16.10
#